data_AF-A0A1X7BSP2-F1
#
_entry.id   AF-A0A1X7BSP2-F1
#
_cell.length_a   1.000
_cell.length_b   1.000
_cell.length_c   1.000
_cell.angle_alpha   90.00
_cell.angle_beta   90.00
_cell.angle_gamma   90.00
#
_symmetry.space_group_name_H-M   'P 1'
#
loop_
_entity.id
_entity.type
_entity.pdbx_description
1 polymer ?
#
loop_
_entity_poly.entity_id
_entity_poly.type
_entity_poly.pdbx_seq_one_letter_code
_entity_poly.pdbx_strand_id
1 'polypeptide(L)'
;MLRIIALFAFLATPLVAQDKEMLCNISGEIVQAAVDQRVGGVDEETAVKNVVETLPDDKARFKPAVEPLVQWVYTLEPEELTEEVATSYVLACLSQ
;
A
#
# COMPACT_ATOMS: atom_id res chain seq x y z
N MET A 1 -0.23 16.57 53.32
CA MET A 1 0.48 17.27 52.22
C MET A 1 0.18 16.53 50.92
N LEU A 2 -0.61 17.16 50.06
CA LEU A 2 -1.09 16.60 48.79
C LEU A 2 0.08 16.55 47.80
N ARG A 3 0.64 15.37 47.54
CA ARG A 3 1.63 15.17 46.47
C ARG A 3 0.87 14.99 45.16
N ILE A 4 0.68 16.09 44.45
CA ILE A 4 0.27 16.10 43.04
C ILE A 4 1.41 15.42 42.27
N ILE A 5 1.26 14.12 41.99
CA ILE A 5 2.13 13.43 41.04
C ILE A 5 1.65 13.90 39.67
N ALA A 6 2.42 14.82 39.09
CA ALA A 6 2.20 15.33 37.75
C ALA A 6 2.18 14.17 36.76
N LEU A 7 1.01 13.93 36.17
CA LEU A 7 0.81 13.03 35.04
C LEU A 7 1.51 13.68 33.83
N PHE A 8 2.78 13.37 33.61
CA PHE A 8 3.45 13.72 32.35
C PHE A 8 2.89 12.81 31.25
N ALA A 9 1.75 13.21 30.69
CA ALA A 9 1.25 12.67 29.44
C ALA A 9 2.16 13.17 28.31
N PHE A 10 3.22 12.41 28.02
CA PHE A 10 4.00 12.59 26.81
C PHE A 10 3.18 12.04 25.62
N LEU A 11 2.20 12.81 25.16
CA LEU A 11 1.53 12.59 23.88
C LEU A 11 2.47 13.03 22.76
N ALA A 12 3.51 12.25 22.49
CA ALA A 12 4.40 12.49 21.37
C ALA A 12 4.37 11.29 20.43
N THR A 13 3.36 11.22 19.57
CA THR A 13 3.42 10.60 18.23
C THR A 13 2.21 11.11 17.43
N PRO A 14 2.37 11.56 16.17
CA PRO A 14 2.41 10.59 15.07
C PRO A 14 3.11 11.09 13.78
N LEU A 15 4.43 11.31 13.77
CA LEU A 15 5.12 11.49 12.48
C LEU A 15 5.21 10.14 11.72
N VAL A 16 5.49 9.06 12.45
CA VAL A 16 5.61 7.70 11.92
C VAL A 16 4.28 7.13 11.41
N ALA A 17 3.15 7.49 12.02
CA ALA A 17 1.85 6.96 11.59
C ALA A 17 1.38 7.57 10.26
N GLN A 18 1.68 8.84 10.00
CA GLN A 18 1.37 9.47 8.71
C GLN A 18 2.21 8.88 7.57
N ASP A 19 3.50 8.64 7.81
CA ASP A 19 4.36 7.99 6.81
C ASP A 19 3.90 6.56 6.50
N LYS A 20 3.44 5.81 7.52
CA LYS A 20 2.88 4.47 7.34
C LYS A 20 1.59 4.49 6.53
N GLU A 21 0.66 5.38 6.86
CA GLU A 21 -0.61 5.50 6.15
C GLU A 21 -0.39 5.85 4.68
N MET A 22 0.50 6.80 4.40
CA MET A 22 0.89 7.14 3.03
C MET A 22 1.52 5.95 2.30
N LEU A 23 2.41 5.21 2.96
CA LEU A 23 3.06 4.03 2.38
C LEU A 23 2.04 2.95 2.03
N CYS A 24 1.12 2.64 2.95
CA CYS A 24 0.10 1.63 2.74
C CYS A 24 -0.87 2.04 1.62
N ASN A 25 -1.29 3.30 1.59
CA ASN A 25 -2.21 3.80 0.57
C ASN A 25 -1.59 3.76 -0.83
N ILE A 26 -0.35 4.23 -1.00
CA ILE A 26 0.31 4.20 -2.32
C ILE A 26 0.60 2.76 -2.77
N SER A 27 0.96 1.88 -1.83
CA SER A 27 1.10 0.45 -2.15
C SER A 27 -0.24 -0.19 -2.53
N GLY A 28 -1.34 0.21 -1.89
CA GLY A 28 -2.70 -0.18 -2.27
C GLY A 28 -3.10 0.31 -3.66
N GLU A 29 -2.74 1.54 -4.04
CA GLU A 29 -2.95 2.05 -5.40
C GLU A 29 -2.19 1.23 -6.45
N ILE A 30 -0.95 0.82 -6.16
CA ILE A 30 -0.16 -0.08 -7.01
C ILE A 30 -0.87 -1.44 -7.15
N VAL A 31 -1.37 -2.01 -6.05
CA VAL A 31 -2.13 -3.26 -6.05
C VAL A 31 -3.40 -3.14 -6.89
N GLN A 32 -4.17 -2.05 -6.73
CA GLN A 32 -5.37 -1.82 -7.54
C GLN A 32 -5.02 -1.75 -9.03
N ALA A 33 -4.00 -0.98 -9.40
CA ALA A 33 -3.58 -0.87 -10.79
C ALA A 33 -3.15 -2.22 -11.36
N ALA A 34 -2.48 -3.07 -10.58
CA ALA A 34 -2.12 -4.43 -10.98
C ALA A 34 -3.35 -5.33 -11.19
N VAL A 35 -4.36 -5.23 -10.31
CA VAL A 35 -5.62 -5.97 -10.43
C VAL A 35 -6.35 -5.56 -11.71
N ASP A 36 -6.47 -4.26 -11.98
CA ASP A 36 -7.14 -3.74 -13.17
C ASP A 36 -6.47 -4.24 -14.46
N GLN A 37 -5.13 -4.26 -14.50
CA GLN A 37 -4.36 -4.79 -15.63
C GLN A 37 -4.60 -6.30 -15.80
N ARG A 38 -4.57 -7.07 -14.70
CA ARG A 38 -4.75 -8.53 -14.75
C ARG A 38 -6.16 -8.92 -15.19
N VAL A 39 -7.19 -8.26 -14.63
CA VAL A 39 -8.59 -8.44 -15.06
C VAL A 39 -8.77 -8.03 -16.52
N GLY A 40 -8.04 -7.01 -16.97
CA GLY A 40 -7.96 -6.59 -18.38
C GLY A 40 -7.22 -7.56 -19.31
N GLY A 41 -6.66 -8.65 -18.80
CA GLY A 41 -5.94 -9.65 -19.59
C GLY A 41 -4.52 -9.25 -20.00
N VAL A 42 -3.95 -8.24 -19.34
CA VAL A 42 -2.55 -7.86 -19.53
C VAL A 42 -1.65 -8.91 -18.85
N ASP A 43 -0.48 -9.18 -19.41
CA ASP A 43 0.51 -10.06 -18.80
C ASP A 43 1.32 -9.34 -17.70
N GLU A 44 1.93 -10.13 -16.81
CA GLU A 44 2.64 -9.62 -15.62
C GLU A 44 3.76 -8.64 -15.98
N GLU A 45 4.59 -8.96 -16.97
CA GLU A 45 5.74 -8.15 -17.36
C GLU A 45 5.28 -6.79 -17.91
N THR A 46 4.23 -6.79 -18.74
CA THR A 46 3.62 -5.58 -19.26
C THR A 46 2.93 -4.77 -18.15
N ALA A 47 2.26 -5.42 -17.20
CA ALA A 47 1.64 -4.74 -16.07
C ALA A 47 2.66 -4.04 -15.18
N VAL A 48 3.81 -4.65 -14.90
CA VAL A 48 4.92 -3.99 -14.16
C VAL A 48 5.34 -2.71 -14.86
N LYS A 49 5.58 -2.76 -16.18
CA LYS A 49 5.98 -1.59 -16.97
C LYS A 49 4.91 -0.49 -16.92
N ASN A 50 3.66 -0.85 -17.18
CA ASN A 50 2.54 0.10 -17.17
C ASN A 50 2.40 0.81 -15.82
N VAL A 51 2.52 0.07 -14.71
CA VAL A 51 2.40 0.66 -13.36
C VAL A 51 3.60 1.55 -13.03
N VAL A 52 4.83 1.16 -13.41
CA VAL A 52 6.03 2.01 -13.23
C VAL A 52 5.94 3.31 -14.04
N GLU A 53 5.44 3.24 -15.26
CA GLU A 53 5.34 4.40 -16.18
C GLU A 53 4.23 5.38 -15.79
N THR A 54 3.16 4.87 -15.17
CA THR A 54 2.01 5.68 -14.74
C THR A 54 2.17 6.26 -13.34
N LEU A 55 3.18 5.82 -12.59
CA LEU A 55 3.51 6.36 -11.27
C LEU A 55 3.98 7.82 -11.36
N PRO A 56 3.29 8.77 -10.71
CA PRO A 56 3.70 10.17 -10.63
C PRO A 56 5.11 10.35 -10.05
N ASP A 57 5.82 11.41 -10.47
CA ASP A 57 7.20 11.67 -10.04
C ASP A 57 7.34 11.87 -8.51
N ASP A 58 6.33 12.46 -7.87
CA ASP A 58 6.26 12.61 -6.40
C ASP A 58 6.10 11.26 -5.67
N LYS A 59 5.74 10.20 -6.40
CA LYS A 59 5.67 8.81 -5.93
C LYS A 59 6.82 7.94 -6.46
N ALA A 60 7.83 8.51 -7.11
CA ALA A 60 8.95 7.73 -7.68
C ALA A 60 9.69 6.84 -6.67
N ARG A 61 9.70 7.22 -5.39
CA ARG A 61 10.28 6.41 -4.29
C ARG A 61 9.61 5.04 -4.11
N PHE A 62 8.40 4.86 -4.64
CA PHE A 62 7.63 3.61 -4.56
C PHE A 62 7.87 2.68 -5.76
N LYS A 63 8.61 3.10 -6.79
CA LYS A 63 8.94 2.26 -7.96
C LYS A 63 9.52 0.89 -7.59
N PRO A 64 10.42 0.75 -6.59
CA PRO A 64 10.94 -0.57 -6.19
C PRO A 64 9.88 -1.52 -5.62
N ALA A 65 8.74 -1.01 -5.14
CA ALA A 65 7.64 -1.83 -4.63
C ALA A 65 6.72 -2.35 -5.75
N VAL A 66 6.78 -1.80 -6.96
CA VAL A 66 5.85 -2.15 -8.04
C VAL A 66 5.97 -3.61 -8.43
N GLU A 67 7.18 -4.07 -8.76
CA GLU A 67 7.41 -5.44 -9.21
C GLU A 67 6.92 -6.50 -8.20
N PRO A 68 7.33 -6.49 -6.92
CA PRO A 68 6.87 -7.51 -5.97
C PRO A 68 5.36 -7.46 -5.70
N LEU A 69 4.73 -6.27 -5.76
CA LEU A 69 3.28 -6.14 -5.57
C LEU A 69 2.49 -6.64 -6.78
N VAL A 70 2.95 -6.32 -7.99
CA VAL A 70 2.35 -6.84 -9.23
C VAL A 70 2.51 -8.35 -9.27
N GLN A 71 3.71 -8.88 -9.02
CA GLN A 71 3.95 -10.33 -8.94
C GLN A 71 2.99 -11.02 -7.97
N TRP A 72 2.83 -10.47 -6.76
CA TRP A 72 1.87 -11.01 -5.79
C TRP A 72 0.45 -11.02 -6.35
N VAL A 73 -0.02 -9.91 -6.96
CA VAL A 73 -1.36 -9.86 -7.58
C VAL A 73 -1.51 -10.93 -8.67
N TYR A 74 -0.46 -11.26 -9.42
CA TYR A 74 -0.50 -12.29 -10.46
C TYR A 74 -0.48 -13.74 -9.92
N THR A 75 -0.14 -13.93 -8.64
CA THR A 75 -0.25 -15.24 -7.97
C THR A 75 -1.66 -15.56 -7.45
N LEU A 76 -2.54 -14.56 -7.35
CA LEU A 76 -3.90 -14.76 -6.83
C LEU A 76 -4.72 -15.68 -7.75
N GLU A 77 -5.66 -16.44 -7.20
CA GLU A 77 -6.61 -17.19 -8.00
C GLU A 77 -7.65 -16.25 -8.66
N PRO A 78 -8.26 -16.63 -9.79
CA PRO A 78 -9.23 -15.76 -10.48
C PRO A 78 -10.40 -15.30 -9.59
N GLU A 79 -10.87 -16.14 -8.69
CA GLU A 79 -11.93 -15.82 -7.70
C GLU A 79 -11.51 -14.79 -6.64
N GLU A 80 -10.20 -14.58 -6.44
CA GLU A 80 -9.66 -13.62 -5.48
C GLU A 80 -9.52 -12.22 -6.09
N LEU A 81 -9.55 -12.08 -7.42
CA LEU A 81 -9.41 -10.81 -8.16
C LEU A 81 -10.70 -9.97 -8.09
N THR A 82 -11.04 -9.54 -6.88
CA THR A 82 -12.19 -8.69 -6.58
C THR A 82 -11.78 -7.23 -6.39
N GLU A 83 -12.77 -6.33 -6.39
CA GLU A 83 -12.56 -4.91 -6.07
C GLU A 83 -12.05 -4.69 -4.61
N GLU A 84 -12.12 -5.71 -3.76
CA GLU A 84 -11.71 -5.62 -2.35
C GLU A 84 -10.21 -5.91 -2.11
N VAL A 85 -9.47 -6.41 -3.11
CA VAL A 85 -8.06 -6.82 -2.95
C VAL A 85 -7.19 -5.66 -2.47
N ALA A 86 -7.30 -4.50 -3.11
CA ALA A 86 -6.53 -3.31 -2.72
C ALA A 86 -6.91 -2.81 -1.33
N THR A 87 -8.21 -2.79 -1.01
CA THR A 87 -8.69 -2.39 0.33
C THR A 87 -8.18 -3.34 1.42
N SER A 88 -8.24 -4.64 1.16
CA SER A 88 -7.74 -5.68 2.07
C SER A 88 -6.23 -5.57 2.27
N TYR A 89 -5.49 -5.29 1.20
CA TYR A 89 -4.04 -5.03 1.27
C TYR A 89 -3.74 -3.84 2.19
N VAL A 90 -4.45 -2.71 2.03
CA VAL A 90 -4.23 -1.50 2.84
C VAL A 90 -4.51 -1.79 4.32
N LEU A 91 -5.62 -2.48 4.63
CA LEU A 91 -5.97 -2.86 6.00
C LEU A 91 -4.90 -3.77 6.64
N ALA A 92 -4.38 -4.74 5.87
CA ALA A 92 -3.30 -5.61 6.32
C ALA A 92 -2.01 -4.82 6.56
N CYS A 93 -1.62 -3.94 5.63
CA CYS A 93 -0.44 -3.09 5.75
C CYS A 93 -0.50 -2.18 6.99
N LEU A 94 -1.66 -1.57 7.25
CA LEU A 94 -1.88 -0.72 8.42
C LEU A 94 -1.80 -1.48 9.75
N SER A 95 -2.05 -2.80 9.72
CA SER A 95 -2.02 -3.67 10.90
C SER A 95 -0.62 -4.24 11.24
N GLN A 96 0.38 -4.00 10.38
CA GLN A 96 1.76 -4.51 10.55
C GLN A 96 2.62 -3.78 11.59
#